data_AF-A0A1L9WJU8-F1
#
_entry.id   AF-A0A1L9WJU8-F1
#
_cell.length_a   1.000
_cell.length_b   1.000
_cell.length_c   1.000
_cell.angle_alpha   90.00
_cell.angle_beta   90.00
_cell.angle_gamma   90.00
#
_symmetry.space_group_name_H-M   'P 1'
#
loop_
_entity.id
_entity.type
_entity.pdbx_description
1 polymer ?
#
loop_
_entity_poly.entity_id
_entity_poly.type
_entity_poly.pdbx_seq_one_letter_code
_entity_poly.pdbx_strand_id
1 'polypeptide(L)'
;MCLRLLSDDVSNDERDIFSVCVNAAAHKFLMTVLMIGEHDDGLIDHLRLRSVEYKRAAQAALERIRLTITPSFSLLQALLCGVFLHQGSGNTHFCYELTRTACRIATDLGLDKASPDSERKPRTEEEVFCALWCYMLDKNYAWKFEPSRTFFEIEPGMLDDYVHDTTADLLAIYIAMARVQDDTLSLLKNILSSASHSVQLPPRCSVESLLQRVDEIEQQIEQISASSAQCWMGLDAENEIAAIRFAHHSIRTTILYLSDQFQGRAFGSGDLLLQSARQELSSLLSICLINEKDRAIGFLHWTLTFYPLTACFVLFCNAVTTSNLGDLNLLKTVARVLLPSISSSHPVTVIQRLFEEFIALSQSLFSDMESRRGNVAEDRDTSTLTQVRPLQLHNQTFHAGDPVSTAHHPGTVVWADKMTNSFPSDLSETLTPNERECYPAFIDPSITIPLDFEFPAEFADFMPVTSAQ
;
A
#
# COMPACT_ATOMS: atom_id res chain seq x y z
N MET A 1 -20.64 22.87 -6.51
CA MET A 1 -21.54 21.69 -6.41
C MET A 1 -22.61 21.88 -5.34
N CYS A 2 -22.28 22.12 -4.06
CA CYS A 2 -23.26 22.32 -2.98
C CYS A 2 -24.36 23.35 -3.30
N LEU A 3 -23.98 24.55 -3.75
CA LEU A 3 -24.96 25.60 -4.08
C LEU A 3 -25.97 25.17 -5.15
N ARG A 4 -25.53 24.42 -6.16
CA ARG A 4 -26.41 23.90 -7.22
C ARG A 4 -27.34 22.78 -6.73
N LEU A 5 -26.87 21.95 -5.79
CA LEU A 5 -27.73 20.96 -5.11
C LEU A 5 -28.80 21.65 -4.25
N LEU A 6 -28.44 22.73 -3.54
CA LEU A 6 -29.35 23.48 -2.69
C LEU A 6 -30.38 24.29 -3.48
N SER A 7 -30.01 24.78 -4.66
CA SER A 7 -30.93 25.51 -5.55
C SER A 7 -31.87 24.59 -6.35
N ASP A 8 -31.73 23.27 -6.20
CA ASP A 8 -32.47 22.22 -6.93
C ASP A 8 -32.38 22.33 -8.47
N ASP A 9 -31.36 23.05 -8.97
CA ASP A 9 -31.14 23.37 -10.38
C ASP A 9 -30.09 22.43 -11.02
N VAL A 10 -30.38 21.14 -10.95
CA VAL A 10 -29.52 20.06 -11.45
C VAL A 10 -30.36 18.94 -12.06
N SER A 11 -29.85 18.37 -13.16
CA SER A 11 -30.39 17.11 -13.70
C SER A 11 -30.23 15.97 -12.69
N ASN A 12 -30.95 14.85 -12.89
CA ASN A 12 -30.83 13.68 -12.01
C ASN A 12 -29.40 13.12 -11.98
N ASP A 13 -28.73 13.07 -13.14
CA ASP A 13 -27.35 12.57 -13.24
C ASP A 13 -26.38 13.53 -12.52
N GLU A 14 -26.52 14.85 -12.71
CA GLU A 14 -25.73 15.85 -11.97
C GLU A 14 -25.98 15.79 -10.46
N ARG A 15 -27.22 15.51 -10.05
CA ARG A 15 -27.58 15.39 -8.63
C ARG A 15 -26.83 14.25 -7.96
N ASP A 16 -26.80 13.07 -8.58
CA ASP A 16 -26.08 11.93 -8.02
C ASP A 16 -24.56 12.19 -8.03
N ILE A 17 -23.99 12.71 -9.13
CA ILE A 17 -22.57 13.08 -9.23
C ILE A 17 -22.17 14.08 -8.14
N PHE A 18 -22.90 15.19 -8.02
CA PHE A 18 -22.60 16.21 -7.03
C PHE A 18 -22.82 15.69 -5.61
N SER A 19 -23.81 14.82 -5.40
CA SER A 19 -24.03 14.19 -4.10
C SER A 19 -22.84 13.33 -3.69
N VAL A 20 -22.24 12.56 -4.60
CA VAL A 20 -21.00 11.83 -4.31
C VAL A 20 -19.90 12.78 -3.84
N CYS A 21 -19.58 13.80 -4.65
CA CYS A 21 -18.47 14.72 -4.35
C CYS A 21 -18.68 15.46 -3.02
N VAL A 22 -19.87 16.02 -2.79
CA VAL A 22 -20.16 16.84 -1.62
C VAL A 22 -20.15 16.01 -0.34
N ASN A 23 -20.82 14.85 -0.35
CA ASN A 23 -20.85 13.98 0.82
C ASN A 23 -19.46 13.34 1.09
N ALA A 24 -18.70 12.98 0.04
CA ALA A 24 -17.34 12.48 0.20
C ALA A 24 -16.41 13.54 0.81
N ALA A 25 -16.49 14.79 0.33
CA ALA A 25 -15.72 15.90 0.87
C ALA A 25 -16.08 16.16 2.34
N ALA A 26 -17.37 16.18 2.68
CA ALA A 26 -17.84 16.35 4.05
C ALA A 26 -17.34 15.21 4.97
N HIS A 27 -17.46 13.95 4.53
CA HIS A 27 -16.92 12.80 5.23
C HIS A 27 -15.41 12.93 5.50
N LYS A 28 -14.63 13.26 4.46
CA LYS A 28 -13.16 13.39 4.59
C LYS A 28 -12.78 14.56 5.51
N PHE A 29 -13.46 15.70 5.39
CA PHE A 29 -13.24 16.85 6.25
C PHE A 29 -13.50 16.51 7.72
N LEU A 30 -14.63 15.87 8.04
CA LEU A 30 -14.93 15.46 9.40
C LEU A 30 -13.93 14.44 9.94
N MET A 31 -13.49 13.50 9.09
CA MET A 31 -12.41 12.57 9.47
C MET A 31 -11.12 13.32 9.76
N THR A 32 -10.74 14.31 8.96
CA THR A 32 -9.55 15.14 9.22
C THR A 32 -9.69 15.93 10.52
N VAL A 33 -10.85 16.52 10.81
CA VAL A 33 -11.08 17.23 12.09
C VAL A 33 -10.94 16.27 13.27
N LEU A 34 -11.50 15.06 13.17
CA LEU A 34 -11.38 14.03 14.21
C LEU A 34 -9.93 13.58 14.45
N MET A 35 -9.03 13.79 13.50
CA MET A 35 -7.61 13.45 13.60
C MET A 35 -6.78 14.56 14.25
N ILE A 36 -7.29 15.80 14.26
CA ILE A 36 -6.56 16.99 14.74
C ILE A 36 -7.21 17.50 16.03
N GLY A 37 -6.45 17.50 17.11
CA GLY A 37 -6.79 18.23 18.33
C GLY A 37 -7.55 17.43 19.39
N GLU A 38 -7.67 18.03 20.56
CA GLU A 38 -8.44 17.50 21.68
C GLU A 38 -9.89 17.94 21.52
N HIS A 39 -10.79 16.97 21.43
CA HIS A 39 -12.23 17.20 21.31
C HIS A 39 -12.93 16.60 22.53
N ASP A 40 -14.03 17.22 22.97
CA ASP A 40 -14.92 16.61 23.96
C ASP A 40 -15.60 15.35 23.40
N ASP A 41 -15.83 14.35 24.25
CA ASP A 41 -16.40 13.06 23.86
C ASP A 41 -17.73 13.20 23.09
N GLY A 42 -18.58 14.16 23.48
CA GLY A 42 -19.87 14.40 22.83
C GLY A 42 -19.73 14.96 21.40
N LEU A 43 -18.72 15.80 21.17
CA LEU A 43 -18.41 16.32 19.83
C LEU A 43 -17.81 15.21 18.96
N ILE A 44 -16.90 14.40 19.50
CA ILE A 44 -16.30 13.26 18.79
C ILE A 44 -17.39 12.31 18.27
N ASP A 45 -18.31 11.90 19.14
CA ASP A 45 -19.38 10.98 18.77
C ASP A 45 -20.31 11.58 17.71
N HIS A 46 -20.63 12.88 17.83
CA HIS A 46 -21.43 13.57 16.83
C HIS A 46 -20.75 13.63 15.46
N LEU A 47 -19.48 14.03 15.41
CA LEU A 47 -18.72 14.12 14.16
C LEU A 47 -18.51 12.74 13.53
N ARG A 48 -18.28 11.70 14.33
CA ARG A 48 -18.21 10.31 13.84
C ARG A 48 -19.54 9.86 13.23
N LEU A 49 -20.66 10.11 13.91
CA LEU A 49 -21.99 9.78 13.40
C LEU A 49 -22.25 10.47 12.06
N ARG A 50 -22.02 11.78 11.98
CA ARG A 50 -22.21 12.56 10.73
C ARG A 50 -21.28 12.09 9.62
N SER A 51 -20.03 11.78 9.95
CA SER A 51 -19.05 11.23 9.01
C SER A 51 -19.55 9.93 8.38
N VAL A 52 -20.13 9.02 9.18
CA VAL A 52 -20.72 7.77 8.68
C VAL A 52 -21.96 8.01 7.82
N GLU A 53 -22.81 8.97 8.19
CA GLU A 53 -23.99 9.35 7.38
C GLU A 53 -23.58 9.88 6.00
N TYR A 54 -22.63 10.81 5.94
CA TYR A 54 -22.11 11.33 4.69
C TYR A 54 -21.45 10.25 3.84
N LYS A 55 -20.65 9.36 4.43
CA LYS A 55 -20.09 8.21 3.72
C LYS A 55 -21.18 7.36 3.07
N ARG A 56 -22.24 7.00 3.82
CA ARG A 56 -23.35 6.19 3.32
C ARG A 56 -24.11 6.90 2.21
N ALA A 57 -24.37 8.20 2.36
CA ALA A 57 -25.05 8.99 1.34
C ALA A 57 -24.24 9.07 0.04
N ALA A 58 -22.92 9.25 0.13
CA ALA A 58 -22.03 9.25 -1.02
C ALA A 58 -22.03 7.89 -1.74
N GLN A 59 -21.94 6.78 -0.99
CA GLN A 59 -21.97 5.43 -1.57
C GLN A 59 -23.31 5.14 -2.26
N ALA A 60 -24.43 5.49 -1.64
CA ALA A 60 -25.75 5.32 -2.25
C ALA A 60 -25.92 6.16 -3.52
N ALA A 61 -25.35 7.36 -3.58
CA ALA A 61 -25.35 8.18 -4.79
C ALA A 61 -24.45 7.60 -5.89
N LEU A 62 -23.27 7.07 -5.52
CA LEU A 62 -22.33 6.43 -6.44
C LEU A 62 -22.96 5.23 -7.15
N GLU A 63 -23.73 4.41 -6.43
CA GLU A 63 -24.47 3.26 -7.00
C GLU A 63 -25.54 3.66 -8.03
N ARG A 64 -26.02 4.91 -8.00
CA ARG A 64 -27.03 5.42 -8.93
C ARG A 64 -26.43 6.07 -10.18
N ILE A 65 -25.13 6.33 -10.20
CA ILE A 65 -24.44 6.87 -11.38
C ILE A 65 -24.52 5.85 -12.52
N ARG A 66 -25.13 6.27 -13.62
CA ARG A 66 -25.32 5.41 -14.81
C ARG A 66 -24.04 5.33 -15.64
N LEU A 67 -23.76 4.14 -16.18
CA LEU A 67 -22.60 3.91 -17.05
C LEU A 67 -22.67 4.64 -18.40
N THR A 68 -23.83 5.22 -18.75
CA THR A 68 -24.06 5.94 -20.02
C THR A 68 -23.92 7.45 -19.90
N ILE A 69 -23.50 7.96 -18.74
CA ILE A 69 -23.35 9.41 -18.55
C ILE A 69 -22.19 9.91 -19.42
N THR A 70 -22.42 11.04 -20.10
CA THR A 70 -21.39 11.72 -20.89
C THR A 70 -20.19 12.07 -20.00
N PRO A 71 -18.95 11.79 -20.43
CA PRO A 71 -17.75 12.17 -19.70
C PRO A 71 -17.76 13.65 -19.31
N SER A 72 -17.52 13.93 -18.04
CA SER A 72 -17.44 15.28 -17.50
C SER A 72 -16.45 15.32 -16.35
N PHE A 73 -15.90 16.51 -16.09
CA PHE A 73 -14.94 16.68 -15.00
C PHE A 73 -15.56 16.35 -13.62
N SER A 74 -16.81 16.74 -13.39
CA SER A 74 -17.51 16.40 -12.14
C SER A 74 -17.74 14.90 -11.98
N LEU A 75 -17.98 14.17 -13.07
CA LEU A 75 -18.06 12.72 -13.03
C LEU A 75 -16.70 12.09 -12.69
N LEU A 76 -15.61 12.61 -13.25
CA LEU A 76 -14.25 12.18 -12.87
C LEU A 76 -13.99 12.37 -11.37
N GLN A 77 -14.31 13.55 -10.84
CA GLN A 77 -14.19 13.85 -9.41
C GLN A 77 -15.04 12.88 -8.56
N ALA A 78 -16.29 12.60 -8.96
CA ALA A 78 -17.17 11.68 -8.25
C ALA A 78 -16.61 10.25 -8.23
N LEU A 79 -16.06 9.76 -9.35
CA LEU A 79 -15.44 8.43 -9.41
C LEU A 79 -14.20 8.35 -8.51
N LEU A 80 -13.32 9.37 -8.54
CA LEU A 80 -12.16 9.42 -7.66
C LEU A 80 -12.55 9.50 -6.18
N CYS A 81 -13.56 10.31 -5.83
CA CYS A 81 -14.16 10.29 -4.48
C CYS A 81 -14.66 8.89 -4.11
N GLY A 82 -15.32 8.19 -5.04
CA GLY A 82 -15.73 6.80 -4.87
C GLY A 82 -14.58 5.86 -4.57
N VAL A 83 -13.45 5.98 -5.30
CA VAL A 83 -12.24 5.19 -5.04
C VAL A 83 -11.80 5.38 -3.59
N PHE A 84 -11.65 6.61 -3.11
CA PHE A 84 -11.17 6.89 -1.75
C PHE A 84 -12.15 6.42 -0.66
N LEU A 85 -13.47 6.53 -0.89
CA LEU A 85 -14.49 6.01 0.04
C LEU A 85 -14.40 4.50 0.20
N HIS A 86 -14.19 3.77 -0.90
CA HIS A 86 -14.10 2.32 -0.89
C HIS A 86 -12.72 1.79 -0.52
N GLN A 87 -11.66 2.57 -0.75
CA GLN A 87 -10.30 2.27 -0.30
C GLN A 87 -10.28 2.12 1.23
N GLY A 88 -10.96 3.01 1.96
CA GLY A 88 -11.14 2.90 3.41
C GLY A 88 -11.93 1.66 3.87
N SER A 89 -12.64 0.97 2.99
CA SER A 89 -13.37 -0.27 3.29
C SER A 89 -12.64 -1.55 2.86
N GLY A 90 -11.49 -1.44 2.18
CA GLY A 90 -10.77 -2.58 1.66
C GLY A 90 -11.44 -3.29 0.48
N ASN A 91 -12.44 -2.68 -0.18
CA ASN A 91 -13.09 -3.25 -1.37
C ASN A 91 -12.23 -3.01 -2.62
N THR A 92 -11.14 -3.76 -2.71
CA THR A 92 -10.09 -3.63 -3.73
C THR A 92 -10.64 -3.77 -5.16
N HIS A 93 -11.58 -4.69 -5.41
CA HIS A 93 -12.16 -4.90 -6.74
C HIS A 93 -12.99 -3.71 -7.20
N PHE A 94 -13.85 -3.18 -6.33
CA PHE A 94 -14.67 -2.03 -6.70
C PHE A 94 -13.83 -0.78 -6.93
N CYS A 95 -12.80 -0.56 -6.10
CA CYS A 95 -11.86 0.52 -6.34
C CYS A 95 -11.13 0.37 -7.68
N TYR A 96 -10.72 -0.84 -8.08
CA TYR A 96 -10.11 -1.09 -9.38
C TYR A 96 -11.02 -0.71 -10.55
N GLU A 97 -12.29 -1.14 -10.52
CA GLU A 97 -13.26 -0.82 -11.57
C GLU A 97 -13.57 0.69 -11.65
N LEU A 98 -13.66 1.36 -10.49
CA LEU A 98 -13.81 2.82 -10.43
C LEU A 98 -12.58 3.54 -10.99
N THR A 99 -11.36 3.12 -10.61
CA THR A 99 -10.11 3.67 -11.14
C THR A 99 -10.04 3.50 -12.64
N ARG A 100 -10.32 2.30 -13.15
CA ARG A 100 -10.36 2.03 -14.60
C ARG A 100 -11.32 2.95 -15.33
N THR A 101 -12.50 3.19 -14.75
CA THR A 101 -13.50 4.09 -15.34
C THR A 101 -13.05 5.55 -15.27
N ALA A 102 -12.48 5.97 -14.14
CA ALA A 102 -11.91 7.31 -13.97
C ALA A 102 -10.79 7.60 -14.97
N CYS A 103 -9.85 6.67 -15.16
CA CYS A 103 -8.79 6.77 -16.16
C CYS A 103 -9.34 6.97 -17.58
N ARG A 104 -10.38 6.22 -17.96
CA ARG A 104 -11.04 6.38 -19.27
C ARG A 104 -11.67 7.76 -19.43
N ILE A 105 -12.38 8.23 -18.40
CA ILE A 105 -12.98 9.58 -18.41
C ILE A 105 -11.89 10.64 -18.48
N ALA A 106 -10.79 10.49 -17.74
CA ALA A 106 -9.66 11.40 -17.81
C ALA A 106 -9.07 11.48 -19.23
N THR A 107 -8.92 10.33 -19.92
CA THR A 107 -8.51 10.30 -21.33
C THR A 107 -9.54 10.94 -22.27
N ASP A 108 -10.84 10.70 -22.06
CA ASP A 108 -11.92 11.30 -22.86
C ASP A 108 -11.95 12.84 -22.71
N LEU A 109 -11.57 13.35 -21.53
CA LEU A 109 -11.38 14.77 -21.26
C LEU A 109 -10.04 15.32 -21.80
N GLY A 110 -9.18 14.46 -22.35
CA GLY A 110 -7.86 14.80 -22.87
C GLY A 110 -6.83 15.10 -21.78
N LEU A 111 -7.02 14.59 -20.56
CA LEU A 111 -6.14 14.86 -19.43
C LEU A 111 -4.77 14.18 -19.55
N ASP A 112 -4.63 13.20 -20.45
CA ASP A 112 -3.42 12.44 -20.73
C ASP A 112 -2.43 13.17 -21.66
N LYS A 113 -2.87 14.19 -22.40
CA LYS A 113 -2.08 14.82 -23.48
C LYS A 113 -1.70 16.26 -23.16
N ALA A 114 -0.55 16.70 -23.67
CA ALA A 114 -0.21 18.11 -23.75
C ALA A 114 -1.26 18.83 -24.60
N SER A 115 -1.60 20.06 -24.22
CA SER A 115 -2.55 20.85 -25.01
C SER A 115 -1.95 21.10 -26.40
N PRO A 116 -2.58 20.65 -27.49
CA PRO A 116 -2.04 20.81 -28.84
C PRO A 116 -2.06 22.28 -29.31
N ASP A 117 -2.88 23.13 -28.67
CA ASP A 117 -2.99 24.55 -28.98
C ASP A 117 -2.37 25.40 -27.88
N SER A 118 -1.49 26.33 -28.27
CA SER A 118 -0.88 27.34 -27.39
C SER A 118 -1.88 28.37 -26.85
N GLU A 119 -3.16 28.27 -27.23
CA GLU A 119 -4.25 29.18 -26.86
C GLU A 119 -5.17 28.64 -25.77
N ARG A 120 -4.98 27.39 -25.31
CA ARG A 120 -5.82 26.82 -24.24
C ARG A 120 -5.34 27.32 -22.88
N LYS A 121 -6.30 27.71 -22.03
CA LYS A 121 -6.07 28.12 -20.63
C LYS A 121 -5.20 27.06 -19.93
N PRO A 122 -4.22 27.46 -19.10
CA PRO A 122 -3.48 26.51 -18.27
C PRO A 122 -4.46 25.64 -17.49
N ARG A 123 -4.11 24.36 -17.30
CA ARG A 123 -4.96 23.45 -16.54
C ARG A 123 -5.15 23.97 -15.13
N THR A 124 -6.35 23.75 -14.62
CA THR A 124 -6.66 24.02 -13.23
C THR A 124 -5.93 23.04 -12.33
N GLU A 125 -5.67 23.45 -11.09
CA GLU A 125 -5.05 22.62 -10.06
C GLU A 125 -5.84 21.32 -9.86
N GLU A 126 -7.17 21.38 -9.87
CA GLU A 126 -8.04 20.22 -9.71
C GLU A 126 -7.94 19.23 -10.88
N GLU A 127 -7.76 19.71 -12.12
CA GLU A 127 -7.52 18.86 -13.29
C GLU A 127 -6.17 18.14 -13.19
N VAL A 128 -5.14 18.84 -12.72
CA VAL A 128 -3.81 18.26 -12.47
C VAL A 128 -3.90 17.18 -11.40
N PHE A 129 -4.52 17.46 -10.26
CA PHE A 129 -4.70 16.46 -9.20
C PHE A 129 -5.49 15.23 -9.69
N CYS A 130 -6.58 15.42 -10.44
CA CYS A 130 -7.33 14.28 -10.97
C CYS A 130 -6.47 13.41 -11.90
N ALA A 131 -5.64 14.02 -12.75
CA ALA A 131 -4.72 13.29 -13.62
C ALA A 131 -3.65 12.53 -12.81
N LEU A 132 -3.04 13.17 -11.82
CA LEU A 132 -2.05 12.54 -10.93
C LEU A 132 -2.64 11.36 -10.16
N TRP A 133 -3.85 11.50 -9.59
CA TRP A 133 -4.52 10.40 -8.91
C TRP A 133 -4.89 9.26 -9.85
N CYS A 134 -5.39 9.55 -11.06
CA CYS A 134 -5.64 8.52 -12.07
C CYS A 134 -4.37 7.75 -12.41
N TYR A 135 -3.26 8.45 -12.64
CA TYR A 135 -1.98 7.83 -12.94
C TYR A 135 -1.52 6.93 -11.79
N MET A 136 -1.47 7.46 -10.56
CA MET A 136 -1.00 6.72 -9.39
C MET A 136 -1.85 5.48 -9.11
N LEU A 137 -3.18 5.62 -9.11
CA LEU A 137 -4.10 4.52 -8.82
C LEU A 137 -4.02 3.43 -9.91
N ASP A 138 -3.93 3.81 -11.18
CA ASP A 138 -3.77 2.86 -12.30
C ASP A 138 -2.53 1.98 -12.09
N LYS A 139 -1.38 2.57 -11.78
CA LYS A 139 -0.12 1.81 -11.59
C LYS A 139 -0.17 0.92 -10.36
N ASN A 140 -0.73 1.42 -9.26
CA ASN A 140 -0.90 0.64 -8.03
C ASN A 140 -1.78 -0.61 -8.26
N TYR A 141 -2.91 -0.46 -8.95
CA TYR A 141 -3.79 -1.61 -9.17
C TYR A 141 -3.31 -2.56 -10.26
N ALA A 142 -2.55 -2.08 -11.25
CA ALA A 142 -1.94 -2.94 -12.28
C ALA A 142 -1.00 -3.98 -11.65
N TRP A 143 -0.25 -3.63 -10.60
CA TRP A 143 0.57 -4.57 -9.84
C TRP A 143 -0.23 -5.70 -9.17
N LYS A 144 -1.46 -5.42 -8.73
CA LYS A 144 -2.30 -6.39 -8.00
C LYS A 144 -3.17 -7.25 -8.90
N PHE A 145 -3.81 -6.67 -9.91
CA PHE A 145 -4.85 -7.35 -10.68
C PHE A 145 -4.38 -7.82 -12.05
N GLU A 146 -3.76 -6.94 -12.82
CA GLU A 146 -3.46 -7.22 -14.21
C GLU A 146 -2.17 -6.51 -14.65
N PRO A 147 -0.98 -7.09 -14.38
CA PRO A 147 0.31 -6.51 -14.72
C PRO A 147 0.47 -6.15 -16.21
N SER A 148 -0.31 -6.80 -17.09
CA SER A 148 -0.31 -6.56 -18.53
C SER A 148 -1.04 -5.28 -18.94
N ARG A 149 -1.88 -4.69 -18.08
CA ARG A 149 -2.87 -3.67 -18.49
C ARG A 149 -2.86 -2.44 -17.59
N THR A 150 -2.47 -1.32 -18.19
CA THR A 150 -2.60 0.04 -17.65
C THR A 150 -3.67 0.79 -18.45
N PHE A 151 -4.38 1.70 -17.80
CA PHE A 151 -5.50 2.44 -18.40
C PHE A 151 -5.19 3.92 -18.62
N PHE A 152 -4.16 4.46 -17.97
CA PHE A 152 -3.82 5.88 -18.06
C PHE A 152 -2.33 6.08 -18.31
N GLU A 153 -2.02 6.68 -19.44
CA GLU A 153 -0.65 7.01 -19.86
C GLU A 153 -0.59 8.51 -20.11
N ILE A 154 0.14 9.22 -19.26
CA ILE A 154 0.36 10.66 -19.43
C ILE A 154 1.54 10.85 -20.37
N GLU A 155 1.44 11.82 -21.28
CA GLU A 155 2.50 12.19 -22.20
C GLU A 155 3.83 12.49 -21.47
N PRO A 156 4.99 12.04 -21.99
CA PRO A 156 6.28 12.33 -21.36
C PRO A 156 6.52 13.83 -21.16
N GLY A 157 7.09 14.22 -20.01
CA GLY A 157 7.33 15.62 -19.63
C GLY A 157 6.15 16.27 -18.90
N MET A 158 4.90 16.01 -19.30
CA MET A 158 3.71 16.57 -18.64
C MET A 158 3.61 16.17 -17.17
N LEU A 159 3.99 14.93 -16.85
CA LEU A 159 3.98 14.45 -15.47
C LEU A 159 5.05 15.13 -14.60
N ASP A 160 6.16 15.60 -15.18
CA ASP A 160 7.18 16.36 -14.45
C ASP A 160 6.68 17.79 -14.17
N ASP A 161 6.06 18.42 -15.16
CA ASP A 161 5.45 19.76 -15.02
C ASP A 161 4.38 19.77 -13.91
N TYR A 162 3.54 18.74 -13.85
CA TYR A 162 2.51 18.60 -12.80
C TYR A 162 3.08 18.42 -11.39
N VAL A 163 4.20 17.71 -11.28
CA VAL A 163 4.81 17.43 -9.98
C VAL A 163 5.58 18.65 -9.47
N HIS A 164 6.26 19.39 -10.35
CA HIS A 164 7.14 20.48 -9.95
C HIS A 164 6.39 21.72 -9.41
N ASP A 165 5.25 22.06 -10.01
CA ASP A 165 4.61 23.36 -9.76
C ASP A 165 3.46 23.32 -8.75
N THR A 166 2.87 22.15 -8.48
CA THR A 166 1.53 22.08 -7.86
C THR A 166 1.34 21.00 -6.81
N THR A 167 2.32 20.10 -6.62
CA THR A 167 2.10 18.88 -5.84
C THR A 167 2.71 18.98 -4.43
N ALA A 168 1.91 18.66 -3.40
CA ALA A 168 2.42 18.49 -2.05
C ALA A 168 3.47 17.35 -1.99
N ASP A 169 4.54 17.53 -1.22
CA ASP A 169 5.69 16.61 -1.16
C ASP A 169 5.29 15.13 -1.01
N LEU A 170 4.27 14.84 -0.19
CA LEU A 170 3.75 13.50 0.01
C LEU A 170 3.18 12.89 -1.28
N LEU A 171 2.39 13.65 -2.04
CA LEU A 171 1.84 13.16 -3.31
C LEU A 171 2.95 13.00 -4.36
N ALA A 172 3.97 13.87 -4.35
CA ALA A 172 5.13 13.73 -5.24
C ALA A 172 5.87 12.40 -5.00
N ILE A 173 6.05 12.01 -3.73
CA ILE A 173 6.61 10.70 -3.35
C ILE A 173 5.77 9.54 -3.90
N TYR A 174 4.44 9.58 -3.74
CA TYR A 174 3.56 8.55 -4.30
C TYR A 174 3.63 8.47 -5.83
N ILE A 175 3.72 9.60 -6.52
CA ILE A 175 3.88 9.62 -7.98
C ILE A 175 5.24 9.05 -8.39
N ALA A 176 6.32 9.37 -7.68
CA ALA A 176 7.64 8.81 -7.93
C ALA A 176 7.63 7.28 -7.78
N MET A 177 6.98 6.76 -6.73
CA MET A 177 6.78 5.31 -6.54
C MET A 177 5.95 4.69 -7.67
N ALA A 178 4.85 5.32 -8.07
CA ALA A 178 4.00 4.85 -9.18
C ALA A 178 4.78 4.75 -10.51
N ARG A 179 5.70 5.68 -10.78
CA ARG A 179 6.59 5.62 -11.94
C ARG A 179 7.55 4.43 -11.86
N VAL A 180 8.12 4.14 -10.69
CA VAL A 180 8.99 2.96 -10.51
C VAL A 180 8.19 1.67 -10.69
N GLN A 181 6.95 1.63 -10.19
CA GLN A 181 6.04 0.49 -10.37
C GLN A 181 5.76 0.23 -11.85
N ASP A 182 5.46 1.26 -12.63
CA ASP A 182 5.20 1.15 -14.07
C ASP A 182 6.41 0.58 -14.85
N ASP A 183 7.61 1.08 -14.58
CA ASP A 183 8.82 0.56 -15.23
C ASP A 183 9.17 -0.86 -14.76
N THR A 184 8.87 -1.22 -13.51
CA THR A 184 9.03 -2.59 -13.00
C THR A 184 8.02 -3.57 -13.63
N LEU A 185 6.79 -3.12 -13.97
CA LEU A 185 5.87 -3.92 -14.78
C LEU A 185 6.45 -4.22 -16.15
N SER A 186 7.13 -3.25 -16.76
CA SER A 186 7.80 -3.43 -18.05
C SER A 186 8.92 -4.48 -17.95
N LEU A 187 9.69 -4.46 -16.86
CA LEU A 187 10.66 -5.51 -16.53
C LEU A 187 9.98 -6.88 -16.40
N LEU A 188 8.90 -6.99 -15.61
CA LEU A 188 8.15 -8.24 -15.44
C LEU A 188 7.61 -8.79 -16.77
N LYS A 189 7.01 -7.94 -17.61
CA LYS A 189 6.51 -8.31 -18.94
C LYS A 189 7.62 -8.88 -19.81
N ASN A 190 8.80 -8.29 -19.77
CA ASN A 190 9.95 -8.79 -20.53
C ASN A 190 10.41 -10.15 -20.02
N ILE A 191 10.49 -10.34 -18.70
CA ILE A 191 10.81 -11.64 -18.08
C ILE A 191 9.83 -12.71 -18.56
N LEU A 192 8.52 -12.44 -18.49
CA LEU A 192 7.49 -13.38 -18.91
C LEU A 192 7.47 -13.63 -20.43
N SER A 193 7.83 -12.64 -21.25
CA SER A 193 7.82 -12.72 -22.72
C SER A 193 9.10 -13.30 -23.31
N SER A 194 10.16 -13.43 -22.51
CA SER A 194 11.49 -13.90 -22.96
C SER A 194 11.54 -15.38 -23.39
N ALA A 195 10.39 -16.06 -23.45
CA ALA A 195 10.23 -17.33 -24.16
C ALA A 195 10.19 -17.19 -25.70
N SER A 196 10.17 -15.98 -26.30
CA SER A 196 9.97 -15.87 -27.76
C SER A 196 10.78 -14.82 -28.52
N HIS A 197 11.11 -13.63 -28.01
CA HIS A 197 11.97 -12.67 -28.73
C HIS A 197 12.66 -11.70 -27.77
N SER A 198 13.96 -11.43 -27.99
CA SER A 198 14.78 -10.51 -27.19
C SER A 198 14.39 -9.05 -27.45
N VAL A 199 13.30 -8.58 -26.85
CA VAL A 199 13.00 -7.15 -26.79
C VAL A 199 13.99 -6.51 -25.80
N GLN A 200 14.83 -5.60 -26.27
CA GLN A 200 15.72 -4.84 -25.39
C GLN A 200 14.88 -3.94 -24.48
N LEU A 201 15.09 -4.07 -23.17
CA LEU A 201 14.43 -3.23 -22.19
C LEU A 201 14.94 -1.78 -22.31
N PRO A 202 14.07 -0.77 -22.19
CA PRO A 202 14.53 0.61 -22.06
C PRO A 202 15.52 0.74 -20.89
N PRO A 203 16.57 1.59 -20.98
CA PRO A 203 17.56 1.73 -19.91
C PRO A 203 16.96 2.08 -18.55
N ARG A 204 15.88 2.88 -18.53
CA ARG A 204 15.15 3.27 -17.31
C ARG A 204 14.49 2.11 -16.57
N CYS A 205 14.27 0.99 -17.26
CA CYS A 205 13.68 -0.23 -16.71
C CYS A 205 14.75 -1.23 -16.23
N SER A 206 16.05 -0.90 -16.35
CA SER A 206 17.11 -1.75 -15.81
C SER A 206 17.01 -1.83 -14.29
N VAL A 207 17.44 -2.95 -13.71
CA VAL A 207 17.40 -3.18 -12.26
C VAL A 207 18.19 -2.09 -11.53
N GLU A 208 19.37 -1.72 -12.02
CA GLU A 208 20.21 -0.68 -11.43
C GLU A 208 19.54 0.69 -11.46
N SER A 209 18.91 1.06 -12.59
CA SER A 209 18.20 2.33 -12.71
C SER A 209 16.96 2.40 -11.81
N LEU A 210 16.24 1.27 -11.65
CA LEU A 210 15.09 1.17 -10.78
C LEU A 210 15.51 1.30 -9.31
N LEU A 211 16.55 0.58 -8.89
CA LEU A 211 17.06 0.64 -7.51
C LEU A 211 17.61 2.03 -7.16
N GLN A 212 18.31 2.70 -8.09
CA GLN A 212 18.78 4.07 -7.87
C GLN A 212 17.61 5.02 -7.59
N ARG A 213 16.53 4.95 -8.38
CA ARG A 213 15.34 5.81 -8.19
C ARG A 213 14.60 5.49 -6.88
N VAL A 214 14.59 4.24 -6.47
CA VAL A 214 14.06 3.82 -5.17
C VAL A 214 14.90 4.43 -4.03
N ASP A 215 16.23 4.41 -4.14
CA ASP A 215 17.11 5.05 -3.14
C ASP A 215 16.97 6.59 -3.14
N GLU A 216 16.66 7.23 -4.28
CA GLU A 216 16.32 8.66 -4.36
C GLU A 216 14.99 8.98 -3.64
N ILE A 217 13.99 8.09 -3.74
CA ILE A 217 12.71 8.22 -3.01
C ILE A 217 12.94 8.14 -1.50
N GLU A 218 13.81 7.26 -1.02
CA GLU A 218 14.15 7.19 0.41
C GLU A 218 14.67 8.53 0.94
N GLN A 219 15.47 9.26 0.15
CA GLN A 219 15.95 10.59 0.53
C GLN A 219 14.80 11.60 0.67
N GLN A 220 13.79 11.52 -0.21
CA GLN A 220 12.59 12.35 -0.13
C GLN A 220 11.75 12.00 1.11
N ILE A 221 11.62 10.71 1.43
CA ILE A 221 10.94 10.23 2.64
C ILE A 221 11.63 10.78 3.89
N GLU A 222 12.96 10.78 3.95
CA GLU A 222 13.69 11.33 5.09
C GLU A 222 13.54 12.85 5.20
N GLN A 223 13.51 13.57 4.08
CA GLN A 223 13.27 15.02 4.06
C GLN A 223 11.87 15.39 4.61
N ILE A 224 10.82 14.70 4.14
CA ILE A 224 9.47 14.97 4.63
C ILE A 224 9.29 14.50 6.09
N SER A 225 9.96 13.42 6.49
CA SER A 225 9.96 12.93 7.88
C SER A 225 10.59 13.92 8.85
N ALA A 226 11.60 14.67 8.41
CA ALA A 226 12.25 15.71 9.19
C ALA A 226 11.48 17.06 9.19
N SER A 227 10.39 17.17 8.44
CA SER A 227 9.61 18.40 8.33
C SER A 227 8.77 18.66 9.58
N SER A 228 8.45 19.94 9.81
CA SER A 228 7.65 20.37 10.97
C SER A 228 6.26 19.74 10.95
N ALA A 229 5.68 19.47 12.13
CA ALA A 229 4.30 18.99 12.29
C ALA A 229 3.27 19.89 11.58
N GLN A 230 3.57 21.19 11.43
CA GLN A 230 2.70 22.13 10.72
C GLN A 230 2.58 21.84 9.21
N CYS A 231 3.55 21.14 8.61
CA CYS A 231 3.55 20.78 7.19
C CYS A 231 2.55 19.66 6.86
N TRP A 232 2.04 18.95 7.87
CA TRP A 232 1.18 17.78 7.67
C TRP A 232 -0.32 18.10 7.68
N MET A 233 -0.71 19.37 7.87
CA MET A 233 -2.07 19.94 7.67
C MET A 233 -3.25 18.94 7.69
N GLY A 234 -3.46 18.27 8.83
CA GLY A 234 -4.59 17.34 9.02
C GLY A 234 -4.40 15.90 8.58
N LEU A 235 -3.15 15.53 8.34
CA LEU A 235 -2.68 14.16 8.25
C LEU A 235 -1.91 13.79 9.52
N ASP A 236 -1.89 12.49 9.81
CA ASP A 236 -1.06 11.93 10.86
C ASP A 236 0.31 11.61 10.26
N ALA A 237 1.30 12.45 10.56
CA ALA A 237 2.64 12.36 10.02
C ALA A 237 3.27 10.97 10.27
N GLU A 238 3.12 10.42 11.48
CA GLU A 238 3.73 9.13 11.82
C GLU A 238 3.15 8.01 10.97
N ASN A 239 1.83 7.99 10.78
CA ASN A 239 1.16 6.95 10.01
C ASN A 239 1.45 7.06 8.51
N GLU A 240 1.43 8.28 7.96
CA GLU A 240 1.76 8.51 6.54
C GLU A 240 3.21 8.12 6.26
N ILE A 241 4.16 8.49 7.13
CA ILE A 241 5.57 8.10 7.02
C ILE A 241 5.72 6.57 7.10
N ALA A 242 5.04 5.91 8.04
CA ALA A 242 5.09 4.46 8.15
C ALA A 242 4.56 3.77 6.88
N ALA A 243 3.49 4.30 6.29
CA ALA A 243 2.90 3.75 5.07
C ALA A 243 3.78 3.94 3.83
N ILE A 244 4.37 5.12 3.62
CA ILE A 244 5.30 5.34 2.49
C ILE A 244 6.60 4.54 2.65
N ARG A 245 7.10 4.32 3.87
CA ARG A 245 8.25 3.43 4.12
C ARG A 245 7.93 1.97 3.78
N PHE A 246 6.74 1.49 4.13
CA PHE A 246 6.31 0.16 3.69
C PHE A 246 6.26 0.07 2.17
N ALA A 247 5.61 1.04 1.51
CA ALA A 247 5.48 1.08 0.06
C ALA A 247 6.85 1.04 -0.64
N HIS A 248 7.77 1.90 -0.18
CA HIS A 248 9.15 1.97 -0.65
C HIS A 248 9.85 0.60 -0.56
N HIS A 249 9.84 -0.04 0.62
CA HIS A 249 10.47 -1.34 0.79
C HIS A 249 9.78 -2.45 -0.02
N SER A 250 8.46 -2.42 -0.18
CA SER A 250 7.75 -3.40 -1.02
C SER A 250 8.14 -3.33 -2.49
N ILE A 251 8.27 -2.11 -3.03
CA ILE A 251 8.75 -1.89 -4.39
C ILE A 251 10.19 -2.41 -4.52
N ARG A 252 11.08 -2.03 -3.59
CA ARG A 252 12.48 -2.46 -3.57
C ARG A 252 12.64 -3.98 -3.52
N THR A 253 11.94 -4.62 -2.60
CA THR A 253 11.94 -6.09 -2.44
C THR A 253 11.49 -6.77 -3.73
N THR A 254 10.46 -6.23 -4.39
CA THR A 254 9.94 -6.79 -5.65
C THR A 254 10.95 -6.65 -6.78
N ILE A 255 11.60 -5.50 -6.94
CA ILE A 255 12.67 -5.32 -7.95
C ILE A 255 13.81 -6.31 -7.71
N LEU A 256 14.29 -6.41 -6.46
CA LEU A 256 15.37 -7.34 -6.10
C LEU A 256 14.97 -8.79 -6.38
N TYR A 257 13.75 -9.18 -6.00
CA TYR A 257 13.24 -10.52 -6.25
C TYR A 257 13.20 -10.87 -7.75
N LEU A 258 12.68 -9.96 -8.58
CA LEU A 258 12.65 -10.14 -10.03
C LEU A 258 14.06 -10.21 -10.64
N SER A 259 15.00 -9.45 -10.08
CA SER A 259 16.40 -9.46 -10.55
C SER A 259 17.12 -10.78 -10.26
N ASP A 260 16.92 -11.36 -9.07
CA ASP A 260 17.51 -12.63 -8.67
C ASP A 260 16.96 -13.79 -9.53
N GLN A 261 15.66 -13.76 -9.87
CA GLN A 261 15.03 -14.74 -10.77
C GLN A 261 15.63 -14.70 -12.18
N PHE A 262 15.96 -13.51 -12.69
CA PHE A 262 16.48 -13.33 -14.05
C PHE A 262 17.95 -13.75 -14.20
N GLN A 263 18.79 -13.51 -13.19
CA GLN A 263 20.23 -13.77 -13.29
C GLN A 263 20.60 -15.25 -13.09
N GLY A 264 19.64 -16.14 -12.84
CA GLY A 264 19.89 -17.56 -12.58
C GLY A 264 20.84 -17.81 -11.41
N ARG A 265 21.05 -16.79 -10.55
CA ARG A 265 21.92 -16.91 -9.39
C ARG A 265 21.17 -17.71 -8.34
N ALA A 266 21.77 -18.84 -7.95
CA ALA A 266 21.39 -19.52 -6.72
C ALA A 266 21.61 -18.55 -5.55
N PHE A 267 20.58 -18.44 -4.68
CA PHE A 267 20.58 -17.83 -3.35
C PHE A 267 21.98 -17.41 -2.86
N GLY A 268 22.28 -16.10 -2.90
CA GLY A 268 23.58 -15.56 -2.47
C GLY A 268 23.84 -14.07 -2.73
N SER A 269 23.16 -13.45 -3.71
CA SER A 269 22.86 -11.99 -3.73
C SER A 269 21.73 -11.62 -2.75
N GLY A 270 21.16 -12.65 -2.12
CA GLY A 270 19.96 -12.60 -1.30
C GLY A 270 20.07 -11.75 -0.04
N ASP A 271 21.26 -11.32 0.40
CA ASP A 271 21.37 -10.49 1.61
C ASP A 271 20.65 -9.16 1.47
N LEU A 272 20.76 -8.50 0.32
CA LEU A 272 20.03 -7.25 0.05
C LEU A 272 18.52 -7.49 -0.08
N LEU A 273 18.12 -8.58 -0.76
CA LEU A 273 16.72 -8.99 -0.88
C LEU A 273 16.11 -9.30 0.50
N LEU A 274 16.81 -10.07 1.32
CA LEU A 274 16.39 -10.42 2.68
C LEU A 274 16.36 -9.20 3.59
N GLN A 275 17.35 -8.31 3.49
CA GLN A 275 17.34 -7.06 4.22
C GLN A 275 16.13 -6.20 3.85
N SER A 276 15.87 -6.03 2.55
CA SER A 276 14.70 -5.29 2.05
C SER A 276 13.39 -5.93 2.53
N ALA A 277 13.28 -7.27 2.44
CA ALA A 277 12.09 -7.99 2.87
C ALA A 277 11.83 -7.87 4.39
N ARG A 278 12.89 -7.91 5.21
CA ARG A 278 12.81 -7.66 6.66
C ARG A 278 12.36 -6.23 6.96
N GLN A 279 12.87 -5.26 6.22
CA GLN A 279 12.49 -3.85 6.35
C GLN A 279 11.02 -3.63 5.96
N GLU A 280 10.56 -4.25 4.88
CA GLU A 280 9.15 -4.20 4.45
C GLU A 280 8.21 -4.71 5.56
N LEU A 281 8.44 -5.90 6.11
CA LEU A 281 7.60 -6.42 7.19
C LEU A 281 7.75 -5.64 8.50
N SER A 282 8.93 -5.07 8.77
CA SER A 282 9.13 -4.21 9.95
C SER A 282 8.33 -2.91 9.82
N SER A 283 8.29 -2.30 8.64
CA SER A 283 7.43 -1.15 8.37
C SER A 283 5.95 -1.50 8.47
N LEU A 284 5.54 -2.70 8.03
CA LEU A 284 4.17 -3.18 8.23
C LEU A 284 3.82 -3.30 9.73
N LEU A 285 4.75 -3.80 10.55
CA LEU A 285 4.58 -3.86 11.99
C LEU A 285 4.38 -2.47 12.59
N SER A 286 5.15 -1.47 12.16
CA SER A 286 4.98 -0.08 12.62
C SER A 286 3.57 0.45 12.36
N ILE A 287 2.97 0.12 11.20
CA ILE A 287 1.58 0.45 10.90
C ILE A 287 0.60 -0.31 11.80
N CYS A 288 0.86 -1.58 12.09
CA CYS A 288 -0.02 -2.39 12.95
C CYS A 288 0.00 -1.95 14.43
N LEU A 289 1.07 -1.29 14.87
CA LEU A 289 1.27 -0.86 16.25
C LEU A 289 0.73 0.55 16.54
N ILE A 290 0.03 1.17 15.59
CA ILE A 290 -0.66 2.45 15.80
C ILE A 290 -1.73 2.29 16.88
N ASN A 291 -1.72 3.17 17.88
CA ASN A 291 -2.55 3.06 19.09
C ASN A 291 -4.07 3.08 18.82
N GLU A 292 -4.51 3.66 17.69
CA GLU A 292 -5.92 3.68 17.29
C GLU A 292 -6.21 2.66 16.20
N LYS A 293 -6.94 1.61 16.57
CA LYS A 293 -7.26 0.46 15.70
C LYS A 293 -7.92 0.85 14.38
N ASP A 294 -8.89 1.77 14.42
CA ASP A 294 -9.60 2.21 13.22
C ASP A 294 -8.69 2.98 12.25
N ARG A 295 -7.69 3.71 12.79
CA ARG A 295 -6.66 4.39 11.99
C ARG A 295 -5.71 3.40 11.34
N ALA A 296 -5.16 2.47 12.12
CA ALA A 296 -4.32 1.38 11.62
C ALA A 296 -5.00 0.63 10.47
N ILE A 297 -6.29 0.28 10.63
CA ILE A 297 -7.04 -0.47 9.61
C ILE A 297 -7.17 0.32 8.30
N GLY A 298 -7.43 1.63 8.39
CA GLY A 298 -7.48 2.50 7.21
C GLY A 298 -6.18 2.47 6.41
N PHE A 299 -5.04 2.59 7.08
CA PHE A 299 -3.72 2.51 6.44
C PHE A 299 -3.42 1.11 5.91
N LEU A 300 -3.71 0.06 6.68
CA LEU A 300 -3.54 -1.31 6.24
C LEU A 300 -4.36 -1.61 4.98
N HIS A 301 -5.58 -1.09 4.86
CA HIS A 301 -6.42 -1.34 3.68
C HIS A 301 -5.75 -0.98 2.38
N TRP A 302 -5.22 0.23 2.27
CA TRP A 302 -4.67 0.69 1.00
C TRP A 302 -3.26 0.17 0.77
N THR A 303 -2.45 0.12 1.83
CA THR A 303 -1.08 -0.38 1.78
C THR A 303 -1.03 -1.86 1.34
N LEU A 304 -1.91 -2.71 1.90
CA LEU A 304 -2.05 -4.12 1.50
C LEU A 304 -2.82 -4.30 0.17
N THR A 305 -3.49 -3.24 -0.30
CA THR A 305 -4.21 -3.25 -1.57
C THR A 305 -3.32 -2.85 -2.74
N PHE A 306 -2.32 -2.00 -2.54
CA PHE A 306 -1.49 -1.49 -3.65
C PHE A 306 -0.20 -2.25 -3.85
N TYR A 307 0.36 -2.81 -2.79
CA TYR A 307 1.72 -3.34 -2.84
C TYR A 307 1.78 -4.86 -2.64
N PRO A 308 2.61 -5.57 -3.42
CA PRO A 308 2.76 -7.01 -3.34
C PRO A 308 3.46 -7.38 -2.04
N LEU A 309 3.09 -8.54 -1.50
CA LEU A 309 3.70 -9.08 -0.28
C LEU A 309 4.87 -10.02 -0.60
N THR A 310 5.72 -9.59 -1.53
CA THR A 310 6.90 -10.35 -1.97
C THR A 310 7.79 -10.71 -0.77
N ALA A 311 7.91 -9.81 0.22
CA ALA A 311 8.66 -10.08 1.45
C ALA A 311 8.15 -11.29 2.24
N CYS A 312 6.84 -11.50 2.31
CA CYS A 312 6.25 -12.62 3.04
C CYS A 312 6.76 -13.95 2.48
N PHE A 313 6.72 -14.10 1.15
CA PHE A 313 7.21 -15.29 0.47
C PHE A 313 8.73 -15.46 0.60
N VAL A 314 9.50 -14.38 0.40
CA VAL A 314 10.97 -14.39 0.50
C VAL A 314 11.43 -14.85 1.89
N LEU A 315 10.86 -14.28 2.96
CA LEU A 315 11.24 -14.62 4.32
C LEU A 315 10.77 -16.01 4.74
N PHE A 316 9.61 -16.45 4.27
CA PHE A 316 9.17 -17.84 4.47
C PHE A 316 10.14 -18.83 3.84
N CYS A 317 10.47 -18.64 2.56
CA CYS A 317 11.41 -19.49 1.84
C CYS A 317 12.79 -19.51 2.53
N ASN A 318 13.28 -18.35 2.98
CA ASN A 318 14.55 -18.27 3.69
C ASN A 318 14.49 -18.97 5.06
N ALA A 319 13.44 -18.75 5.84
CA ALA A 319 13.25 -19.39 7.14
C ALA A 319 13.26 -20.92 7.00
N VAL A 320 12.52 -21.46 6.02
CA VAL A 320 12.46 -22.90 5.75
C VAL A 320 13.80 -23.46 5.26
N THR A 321 14.46 -22.77 4.33
CA THR A 321 15.70 -23.27 3.71
C THR A 321 16.91 -23.21 4.64
N THR A 322 16.98 -22.16 5.47
CA THR A 322 18.16 -21.87 6.31
C THR A 322 17.93 -22.09 7.80
N SER A 323 16.70 -22.47 8.19
CA SER A 323 16.29 -22.53 9.59
C SER A 323 16.45 -21.19 10.33
N ASN A 324 16.27 -20.06 9.63
CA ASN A 324 16.37 -18.74 10.24
C ASN A 324 15.16 -18.45 11.14
N LEU A 325 15.36 -18.61 12.46
CA LEU A 325 14.33 -18.37 13.47
C LEU A 325 13.92 -16.89 13.57
N GLY A 326 14.82 -15.95 13.24
CA GLY A 326 14.52 -14.52 13.25
C GLY A 326 13.44 -14.18 12.23
N ASP A 327 13.60 -14.68 11.00
CA ASP A 327 12.63 -14.47 9.92
C ASP A 327 11.29 -15.14 10.24
N LEU A 328 11.30 -16.37 10.77
CA LEU A 328 10.08 -17.04 11.22
C LEU A 328 9.37 -16.26 12.34
N ASN A 329 10.12 -15.73 13.31
CA ASN A 329 9.55 -14.95 14.41
C ASN A 329 8.98 -13.61 13.93
N LEU A 330 9.56 -13.01 12.91
CA LEU A 330 9.02 -11.81 12.26
C LEU A 330 7.66 -12.13 11.62
N LEU A 331 7.56 -13.21 10.82
CA LEU A 331 6.29 -13.67 10.23
C LEU A 331 5.22 -13.94 11.31
N LYS A 332 5.59 -14.66 12.40
CA LYS A 332 4.71 -14.91 13.55
C LYS A 332 4.23 -13.64 14.23
N THR A 333 5.09 -12.64 14.31
CA THR A 333 4.76 -11.37 14.97
C THR A 333 3.78 -10.57 14.11
N VAL A 334 4.01 -10.48 12.81
CA VAL A 334 3.07 -9.85 11.86
C VAL A 334 1.70 -10.52 11.92
N ALA A 335 1.65 -11.87 11.83
CA ALA A 335 0.39 -12.61 11.91
C ALA A 335 -0.40 -12.30 13.20
N ARG A 336 0.31 -12.17 14.33
CA ARG A 336 -0.30 -11.89 15.64
C ARG A 336 -0.86 -10.48 15.73
N VAL A 337 -0.15 -9.47 15.23
CA VAL A 337 -0.61 -8.07 15.32
C VAL A 337 -1.76 -7.77 14.34
N LEU A 338 -1.90 -8.55 13.27
CA LEU A 338 -3.03 -8.44 12.34
C LEU A 338 -4.32 -9.09 12.88
N LEU A 339 -4.21 -10.04 13.82
CA LEU A 339 -5.34 -10.81 14.36
C LEU A 339 -6.50 -9.94 14.88
N PRO A 340 -6.29 -8.83 15.62
CA PRO A 340 -7.38 -7.97 16.09
C PRO A 340 -8.17 -7.28 14.98
N SER A 341 -7.64 -7.22 13.76
CA SER A 341 -8.19 -6.44 12.65
C SER A 341 -8.91 -7.29 11.59
N ILE A 342 -8.91 -8.63 11.73
CA ILE A 342 -9.49 -9.54 10.73
C ILE A 342 -11.00 -9.33 10.54
N SER A 343 -11.76 -9.06 11.62
CA SER A 343 -13.21 -8.87 11.54
C SER A 343 -13.61 -7.59 10.81
N SER A 344 -12.68 -6.63 10.72
CA SER A 344 -12.94 -5.30 10.20
C SER A 344 -12.38 -5.11 8.79
N SER A 345 -11.62 -6.09 8.27
CA SER A 345 -10.86 -5.95 7.04
C SER A 345 -10.66 -7.28 6.33
N HIS A 346 -11.28 -7.40 5.15
CA HIS A 346 -11.08 -8.57 4.30
C HIS A 346 -9.62 -8.70 3.80
N PRO A 347 -8.95 -7.65 3.30
CA PRO A 347 -7.54 -7.75 2.92
C PRO A 347 -6.63 -8.21 4.06
N VAL A 348 -6.84 -7.69 5.27
CA VAL A 348 -6.07 -8.12 6.45
C VAL A 348 -6.34 -9.59 6.78
N THR A 349 -7.59 -10.05 6.68
CA THR A 349 -7.94 -11.46 6.90
C THR A 349 -7.19 -12.39 5.95
N VAL A 350 -7.15 -12.06 4.66
CA VAL A 350 -6.44 -12.87 3.64
C VAL A 350 -4.97 -12.99 3.98
N ILE A 351 -4.35 -11.87 4.36
CA ILE A 351 -2.90 -11.82 4.65
C ILE A 351 -2.57 -12.54 5.95
N GLN A 352 -3.39 -12.35 6.97
CA GLN A 352 -3.22 -13.01 8.25
C GLN A 352 -3.28 -14.54 8.09
N ARG A 353 -4.23 -15.06 7.30
CA ARG A 353 -4.32 -16.49 6.96
C ARG A 353 -3.09 -16.98 6.19
N LEU A 354 -2.61 -16.21 5.22
CA LEU A 354 -1.39 -16.55 4.47
C LEU A 354 -0.19 -16.72 5.41
N PHE A 355 0.00 -15.80 6.37
CA PHE A 355 1.06 -15.93 7.36
C PHE A 355 0.86 -17.17 8.25
N GLU A 356 -0.37 -17.45 8.70
CA GLU A 356 -0.66 -18.65 9.50
C GLU A 356 -0.33 -19.94 8.75
N GLU A 357 -0.69 -20.04 7.48
CA GLU A 357 -0.39 -21.20 6.63
C GLU A 357 1.12 -21.38 6.48
N PHE A 358 1.87 -20.31 6.19
CA PHE A 358 3.33 -20.35 6.13
C PHE A 358 3.96 -20.79 7.45
N ILE A 359 3.44 -20.28 8.57
CA ILE A 359 3.91 -20.69 9.90
C ILE A 359 3.61 -22.16 10.15
N ALA A 360 2.40 -22.64 9.84
CA ALA A 360 2.01 -24.04 10.03
C ALA A 360 2.89 -24.99 9.19
N LEU A 361 3.14 -24.66 7.92
CA LEU A 361 4.04 -25.42 7.05
C LEU A 361 5.45 -25.51 7.62
N SER A 362 5.94 -24.42 8.22
CA SER A 362 7.28 -24.39 8.80
C SER A 362 7.43 -25.22 10.09
N GLN A 363 6.36 -25.38 10.90
CA GLN A 363 6.43 -26.01 12.23
C GLN A 363 6.96 -27.44 12.21
N SER A 364 6.61 -28.22 11.18
CA SER A 364 7.09 -29.60 11.02
C SER A 364 8.62 -29.67 10.91
N LEU A 365 9.22 -28.74 10.16
CA LEU A 365 10.65 -28.68 9.92
C LEU A 365 11.43 -28.24 11.16
N PHE A 366 10.90 -27.28 11.92
CA PHE A 366 11.57 -26.78 13.12
C PHE A 366 11.44 -27.74 14.32
N SER A 367 10.34 -28.50 14.41
CA SER A 367 10.16 -29.54 15.45
C SER A 367 11.14 -30.72 15.28
N ASP A 368 11.42 -31.12 14.04
CA ASP A 368 12.41 -32.15 13.71
C ASP A 368 13.85 -31.69 13.99
N MET A 369 14.12 -30.39 13.88
CA MET A 369 15.44 -29.81 14.18
C MET A 369 15.68 -29.68 15.69
N GLU A 370 14.66 -29.31 16.47
CA GLU A 370 14.74 -29.28 17.93
C GLU A 370 14.90 -30.70 18.53
N SER A 371 14.18 -31.69 17.99
CA SER A 371 14.34 -33.09 18.40
C SER A 371 15.69 -33.69 17.98
N ARG A 372 16.21 -33.36 16.78
CA ARG A 372 17.58 -33.73 16.37
C ARG A 372 18.65 -33.05 17.23
N ARG A 373 18.49 -31.79 17.62
CA ARG A 373 19.41 -31.11 18.56
C ARG A 373 19.34 -31.71 19.96
N GLY A 374 18.16 -32.09 20.42
CA GLY A 374 17.97 -32.81 21.69
C GLY A 374 18.68 -34.17 21.69
N ASN A 375 18.56 -34.94 20.61
CA ASN A 375 19.19 -36.26 20.49
C ASN A 375 20.72 -36.20 20.29
N VAL A 376 21.26 -35.10 19.75
CA VAL A 376 22.72 -34.89 19.67
C VAL A 376 23.29 -34.34 20.98
N ALA A 377 22.49 -33.63 21.78
CA ALA A 377 22.88 -33.18 23.12
C ALA A 377 22.84 -34.33 24.16
N GLU A 378 21.99 -35.34 23.97
CA GLU A 378 21.98 -36.55 24.84
C GLU A 378 23.15 -37.52 24.59
N ASP A 379 23.87 -37.41 23.47
CA ASP A 379 25.05 -38.25 23.18
C ASP A 379 26.40 -37.58 23.52
N ARG A 380 26.34 -36.37 24.11
CA ARG A 380 27.49 -35.72 24.74
C ARG A 380 27.07 -34.99 26.01
N ASP A 381 26.86 -35.75 27.08
CA ASP A 381 27.22 -35.28 28.42
C ASP A 381 27.42 -36.44 29.39
N THR A 382 28.68 -36.82 29.60
CA THR A 382 29.14 -37.19 30.94
C THR A 382 30.45 -36.47 31.22
N SER A 383 30.43 -35.61 32.24
CA SER A 383 31.51 -34.75 32.77
C SER A 383 31.51 -33.36 32.13
N THR A 384 31.09 -32.27 32.78
CA THR A 384 31.33 -31.89 34.18
C THR A 384 30.40 -30.71 34.52
N LEU A 385 29.59 -30.85 35.57
CA LEU A 385 28.79 -29.76 36.15
C LEU A 385 29.70 -28.70 36.78
N THR A 386 29.65 -27.46 36.29
CA THR A 386 30.03 -26.29 37.10
C THR A 386 28.99 -25.18 36.92
N GLN A 387 28.35 -24.83 38.03
CA GLN A 387 27.41 -23.71 38.16
C GLN A 387 28.10 -22.37 37.87
N VAL A 388 27.45 -21.47 37.12
CA VAL A 388 27.64 -20.01 37.29
C VAL A 388 26.32 -19.26 37.05
N ARG A 389 26.02 -18.34 37.98
CA ARG A 389 24.91 -17.36 38.02
C ARG A 389 25.07 -16.26 36.93
N PRO A 390 24.01 -15.52 36.55
CA PRO A 390 24.03 -14.57 35.45
C PRO A 390 24.52 -13.18 35.91
N LEU A 391 25.35 -12.49 35.10
CA LEU A 391 25.51 -11.03 35.14
C LEU A 391 26.15 -10.48 33.85
N GLN A 392 25.41 -9.54 33.25
CA GLN A 392 25.83 -8.23 32.71
C GLN A 392 26.79 -8.11 31.50
N LEU A 393 26.15 -7.64 30.41
CA LEU A 393 26.51 -6.52 29.53
C LEU A 393 27.64 -5.59 30.03
N HIS A 394 28.82 -5.59 29.41
CA HIS A 394 29.57 -4.37 29.04
C HIS A 394 30.80 -4.64 28.14
N ASN A 395 30.83 -3.90 27.02
CA ASN A 395 31.95 -3.27 26.31
C ASN A 395 33.33 -3.95 26.16
N GLN A 396 33.71 -4.09 24.88
CA GLN A 396 35.06 -4.33 24.38
C GLN A 396 36.02 -3.15 24.60
N THR A 397 37.29 -3.45 24.89
CA THR A 397 38.45 -2.68 24.36
C THR A 397 39.75 -3.50 24.39
N PHE A 398 40.25 -3.80 23.17
CA PHE A 398 41.64 -3.92 22.66
C PHE A 398 42.86 -4.34 23.53
N HIS A 399 43.58 -5.40 23.10
CA HIS A 399 44.82 -5.40 22.27
C HIS A 399 45.89 -6.46 22.67
N ALA A 400 46.49 -7.03 21.61
CA ALA A 400 47.89 -7.46 21.43
C ALA A 400 48.30 -8.94 21.68
N GLY A 401 48.83 -9.57 20.61
CA GLY A 401 49.87 -10.60 20.69
C GLY A 401 49.66 -11.87 19.86
N ASP A 402 50.00 -11.82 18.56
CA ASP A 402 50.46 -12.99 17.75
C ASP A 402 51.72 -13.63 18.40
N PRO A 403 52.15 -14.89 18.11
CA PRO A 403 52.22 -15.46 16.75
C PRO A 403 52.10 -17.00 16.54
N VAL A 404 51.80 -17.36 15.27
CA VAL A 404 52.37 -18.47 14.45
C VAL A 404 52.08 -19.93 14.84
N SER A 405 51.41 -20.70 13.96
CA SER A 405 52.10 -21.62 13.02
C SER A 405 51.16 -22.48 12.14
N THR A 406 51.32 -22.28 10.82
CA THR A 406 51.41 -23.25 9.70
C THR A 406 50.52 -24.51 9.58
N ALA A 407 49.70 -24.48 8.52
CA ALA A 407 49.79 -25.32 7.31
C ALA A 407 48.86 -26.54 7.07
N HIS A 408 48.37 -26.54 5.82
CA HIS A 408 48.04 -27.66 4.93
C HIS A 408 46.59 -28.23 4.88
N HIS A 409 45.83 -27.74 3.90
CA HIS A 409 44.96 -28.51 2.98
C HIS A 409 45.79 -29.45 2.07
N PRO A 410 45.22 -30.32 1.18
CA PRO A 410 43.81 -30.55 0.79
C PRO A 410 43.43 -32.05 0.65
N GLY A 411 42.16 -32.36 0.35
CA GLY A 411 41.76 -33.72 -0.04
C GLY A 411 40.28 -33.92 -0.35
N THR A 412 39.92 -33.68 -1.61
CA THR A 412 38.68 -33.98 -2.35
C THR A 412 38.09 -35.38 -2.12
N VAL A 413 36.77 -35.51 -1.95
CA VAL A 413 36.00 -36.65 -2.51
C VAL A 413 34.61 -36.19 -2.98
N VAL A 414 34.36 -36.48 -4.24
CA VAL A 414 33.14 -36.38 -5.05
C VAL A 414 32.15 -37.47 -4.68
N TRP A 415 30.86 -37.16 -4.50
CA TRP A 415 29.74 -38.03 -4.89
C TRP A 415 28.58 -37.19 -5.42
N ALA A 416 28.24 -37.44 -6.68
CA ALA A 416 26.96 -37.09 -7.27
C ALA A 416 25.95 -38.16 -6.88
N ASP A 417 24.71 -37.79 -6.56
CA ASP A 417 23.59 -38.47 -7.18
C ASP A 417 22.29 -37.66 -7.16
N LYS A 418 21.57 -37.82 -8.26
CA LYS A 418 20.29 -37.22 -8.61
C LYS A 418 19.18 -37.67 -7.66
N MET A 419 18.36 -36.72 -7.20
CA MET A 419 16.91 -36.97 -7.07
C MET A 419 16.14 -35.75 -7.57
N THR A 420 15.63 -35.92 -8.78
CA THR A 420 14.41 -35.29 -9.28
C THR A 420 13.26 -35.62 -8.35
N ASN A 421 12.57 -34.62 -7.81
CA ASN A 421 11.19 -34.79 -7.36
C ASN A 421 10.35 -33.60 -7.82
N SER A 422 9.43 -33.95 -8.71
CA SER A 422 8.35 -33.19 -9.31
C SER A 422 7.39 -32.63 -8.24
N PHE A 423 7.11 -31.33 -8.31
CA PHE A 423 5.94 -30.73 -7.67
C PHE A 423 4.66 -31.18 -8.41
N PRO A 424 3.58 -31.54 -7.71
CA PRO A 424 2.29 -31.77 -8.34
C PRO A 424 1.61 -30.43 -8.66
N SER A 425 1.38 -30.20 -9.95
CA SER A 425 0.45 -29.21 -10.47
C SER A 425 -0.97 -29.70 -10.22
N ASP A 426 -1.67 -29.16 -9.21
CA ASP A 426 -3.14 -29.23 -9.10
C ASP A 426 -3.61 -28.30 -7.95
N LEU A 427 -3.79 -27.01 -8.27
CA LEU A 427 -4.52 -26.05 -7.43
C LEU A 427 -5.42 -25.11 -8.27
N SER A 428 -5.86 -25.55 -9.45
CA SER A 428 -6.68 -24.72 -10.36
C SER A 428 -8.18 -25.03 -10.36
N GLU A 429 -8.69 -25.92 -9.51
CA GLU A 429 -10.12 -26.24 -9.48
C GLU A 429 -10.63 -26.34 -8.05
N THR A 430 -11.10 -25.23 -7.47
CA THR A 430 -12.20 -25.18 -6.48
C THR A 430 -12.43 -23.74 -5.99
N LEU A 431 -13.00 -22.88 -6.83
CA LEU A 431 -13.63 -21.64 -6.38
C LEU A 431 -14.86 -21.36 -7.28
N THR A 432 -15.96 -22.04 -7.00
CA THR A 432 -17.29 -21.62 -7.47
C THR A 432 -17.93 -20.73 -6.40
N PRO A 433 -18.44 -19.53 -6.74
CA PRO A 433 -19.05 -18.64 -5.75
C PRO A 433 -20.51 -19.04 -5.56
N ASN A 434 -20.88 -19.43 -4.34
CA ASN A 434 -22.28 -19.52 -3.97
C ASN A 434 -22.40 -19.16 -2.50
N GLU A 435 -22.74 -17.90 -2.22
CA GLU A 435 -23.47 -17.52 -1.01
C GLU A 435 -24.05 -16.10 -1.18
N ARG A 436 -25.37 -16.08 -1.39
CA ARG A 436 -26.22 -14.91 -1.18
C ARG A 436 -26.35 -14.70 0.32
N GLU A 437 -25.93 -13.56 0.84
CA GLU A 437 -26.33 -13.14 2.18
C GLU A 437 -27.39 -12.05 2.12
N CYS A 438 -28.50 -12.34 2.81
CA CYS A 438 -29.71 -11.55 2.91
C CYS A 438 -29.53 -10.29 3.77
N TYR A 439 -29.98 -9.14 3.26
CA TYR A 439 -30.24 -7.94 4.05
C TYR A 439 -31.64 -8.00 4.69
N PRO A 440 -31.85 -7.60 5.95
CA PRO A 440 -33.17 -7.28 6.44
C PRO A 440 -33.61 -5.89 5.92
N ALA A 441 -34.86 -5.82 5.53
CA ALA A 441 -35.47 -4.72 4.81
C ALA A 441 -36.05 -3.62 5.72
N PHE A 442 -36.21 -2.43 5.11
CA PHE A 442 -37.06 -1.28 5.45
C PHE A 442 -36.73 -0.42 6.68
N ILE A 443 -36.31 0.82 6.41
CA ILE A 443 -36.69 1.99 7.22
C ILE A 443 -37.17 3.11 6.28
N ASP A 444 -38.26 3.74 6.72
CA ASP A 444 -39.16 4.72 6.10
C ASP A 444 -38.51 5.99 5.52
N PRO A 445 -38.88 6.50 4.32
CA PRO A 445 -38.26 7.68 3.69
C PRO A 445 -38.73 9.05 4.22
N SER A 446 -39.53 9.10 5.30
CA SER A 446 -40.23 10.33 5.71
C SER A 446 -39.54 11.20 6.77
N ILE A 447 -38.26 10.97 7.11
CA ILE A 447 -37.61 11.77 8.17
C ILE A 447 -37.12 13.11 7.59
N THR A 448 -37.96 14.13 7.73
CA THR A 448 -37.58 15.55 7.56
C THR A 448 -36.56 15.95 8.63
N ILE A 449 -35.38 16.38 8.18
CA ILE A 449 -34.33 16.99 9.01
C ILE A 449 -34.74 18.44 9.31
N PRO A 450 -34.79 18.90 10.58
CA PRO A 450 -35.03 20.30 10.89
C PRO A 450 -33.80 21.13 10.48
N LEU A 451 -34.00 22.05 9.53
CA LEU A 451 -33.03 23.08 9.13
C LEU A 451 -33.29 24.33 9.95
N ASP A 452 -32.89 24.35 11.21
CA ASP A 452 -32.76 25.60 11.97
C ASP A 452 -31.55 25.48 12.89
N PHE A 453 -30.40 25.95 12.39
CA PHE A 453 -29.21 26.21 13.20
C PHE A 453 -28.75 27.63 12.88
N GLU A 454 -29.11 28.59 13.73
CA GLU A 454 -28.59 29.94 13.68
C GLU A 454 -27.12 29.93 14.12
N PHE A 455 -26.24 30.44 13.26
CA PHE A 455 -24.83 30.62 13.60
C PHE A 455 -24.69 31.69 14.69
N PRO A 456 -23.88 31.45 15.75
CA PRO A 456 -23.51 32.50 16.69
C PRO A 456 -22.79 33.65 15.95
N ALA A 457 -23.13 34.89 16.29
CA ALA A 457 -22.61 36.11 15.66
C ALA A 457 -21.08 36.32 15.77
N GLU A 458 -20.37 35.40 16.41
CA GLU A 458 -18.92 35.44 16.62
C GLU A 458 -18.11 34.81 15.46
N PHE A 459 -18.78 34.27 14.43
CA PHE A 459 -18.14 33.72 13.22
C PHE A 459 -18.12 34.67 12.01
N ALA A 460 -18.55 35.93 12.17
CA ALA A 460 -18.63 36.90 11.07
C ALA A 460 -17.24 37.40 10.57
N ASP A 461 -16.16 37.18 11.33
CA ASP A 461 -14.84 37.75 11.02
C ASP A 461 -13.93 36.87 10.13
N PHE A 462 -14.42 35.71 9.65
CA PHE A 462 -13.66 34.83 8.74
C PHE A 462 -14.18 34.79 7.29
N MET A 463 -15.10 35.69 6.93
CA MET A 463 -15.50 35.87 5.53
C MET A 463 -14.54 36.83 4.83
N PRO A 464 -13.95 36.47 3.66
CA PRO A 464 -13.16 37.42 2.88
C PRO A 464 -14.09 38.54 2.42
N VAL A 465 -13.74 39.78 2.76
CA VAL A 465 -14.33 40.97 2.16
C VAL A 465 -14.06 40.91 0.67
N THR A 466 -15.09 40.67 -0.13
CA THR A 466 -15.05 40.92 -1.57
C THR A 466 -14.89 42.42 -1.77
N SER A 467 -13.66 42.88 -1.99
CA SER A 467 -13.43 44.21 -2.54
C SER A 467 -13.76 44.16 -4.02
N ALA A 468 -14.93 44.68 -4.36
CA ALA A 468 -15.28 45.07 -5.72
C ALA A 468 -14.40 46.25 -6.15
N GLN A 469 -13.64 46.07 -7.24
CA GLN A 469 -13.54 47.01 -8.36
C GLN A 469 -12.93 46.32 -9.58
#